data_AF-A0A5D4XPU1-F1
#
_entry.id   AF-A0A5D4XPU1-F1
#
_cell.length_a   1.000
_cell.length_b   1.000
_cell.length_c   1.000
_cell.angle_alpha   90.00
_cell.angle_beta   90.00
_cell.angle_gamma   90.00
#
_symmetry.space_group_name_H-M   'P 1'
#
loop_
_entity.id
_entity.type
_entity.pdbx_description
1 polymer ?
#
loop_
_entity_poly.entity_id
_entity_poly.type
_entity_poly.pdbx_seq_one_letter_code
_entity_poly.pdbx_strand_id
1 'polypeptide(L)'
;MTDIVLRDADPVLVDRIKRVADARGWTLPRAMQYLLEQGLHMYEGDGSVRFDNSEADVLQAAIAALEQVPDDPGYAAIGRVSRTDPA
;
A
#
# COMPACT_ATOMS: atom_id res chain seq x y z
N MET A 1 -10.79 -2.69 26.32
CA MET A 1 -9.59 -1.83 26.44
C MET A 1 -8.57 -2.63 27.21
N THR A 2 -7.64 -3.25 26.50
CA THR A 2 -6.64 -4.15 27.09
C THR A 2 -5.60 -3.29 27.79
N ASP A 3 -5.25 -3.63 29.03
CA ASP A 3 -4.15 -2.97 29.72
C ASP A 3 -2.83 -3.54 29.16
N ILE A 4 -2.02 -2.69 28.53
CA ILE A 4 -0.74 -3.08 27.92
C ILE A 4 0.37 -2.68 28.89
N VAL A 5 0.97 -3.67 29.54
CA VAL A 5 2.08 -3.47 30.48
C VAL A 5 3.38 -3.95 29.86
N LEU A 6 4.32 -3.02 29.65
CA LEU A 6 5.67 -3.32 29.20
C LEU A 6 6.57 -3.60 30.41
N ARG A 7 6.71 -4.87 30.81
CA ARG A 7 7.47 -5.25 32.03
C ARG A 7 8.98 -5.12 31.86
N ASP A 8 9.51 -5.39 30.67
CA ASP A 8 10.96 -5.47 30.41
C ASP A 8 11.38 -4.61 29.21
N ALA A 9 10.65 -3.53 28.95
CA ALA A 9 11.01 -2.64 27.83
C ALA A 9 12.26 -1.82 28.14
N ASP A 10 13.15 -1.76 27.15
CA ASP A 10 14.33 -0.89 27.16
C ASP A 10 13.90 0.57 27.48
N PRO A 11 14.56 1.27 28.43
CA PRO A 11 14.25 2.66 28.76
C PRO A 11 14.26 3.60 27.56
N VAL A 12 15.17 3.37 26.60
CA VAL A 12 15.26 4.14 25.36
C VAL A 12 14.02 3.93 24.49
N LEU A 13 13.48 2.71 24.44
CA LEU A 13 12.24 2.43 23.73
C LEU A 13 11.06 3.14 24.40
N VAL A 14 10.98 3.08 25.73
CA VAL A 14 9.94 3.77 26.51
C VAL A 14 9.99 5.28 26.25
N ASP A 15 11.17 5.88 26.26
CA ASP A 15 11.33 7.31 26.01
C ASP A 15 11.00 7.69 24.56
N ARG A 16 11.29 6.82 23.58
CA ARG A 16 10.84 7.03 22.19
C ARG A 16 9.32 7.02 22.09
N ILE A 17 8.65 6.09 22.77
CA ILE A 17 7.18 6.00 22.77
C ILE A 17 6.55 7.22 23.44
N LYS A 18 7.12 7.69 24.56
CA LYS A 18 6.68 8.93 25.23
C LYS A 18 6.79 10.13 24.30
N ARG A 19 7.93 10.31 23.61
CA ARG A 19 8.09 11.41 22.63
C ARG A 19 7.04 11.36 21.52
N VAL A 20 6.67 10.16 21.05
CA VAL A 20 5.59 10.00 20.07
C VAL A 20 4.23 10.39 20.64
N ALA A 21 3.95 9.99 21.88
CA ALA A 21 2.72 10.34 22.58
C ALA A 21 2.59 11.86 22.75
N ASP A 22 3.64 12.50 23.25
CA ASP A 22 3.69 13.96 23.48
C ASP A 22 3.50 14.73 22.17
N ALA A 23 4.23 14.35 21.12
CA ALA A 23 4.16 15.01 19.81
C ALA A 23 2.76 14.94 19.18
N ARG A 24 1.95 13.93 19.55
CA ARG A 24 0.60 13.71 19.01
C ARG A 24 -0.52 14.04 19.99
N GLY A 25 -0.19 14.51 21.20
CA GLY A 25 -1.16 14.74 22.27
C GLY A 25 -1.91 13.48 22.69
N TRP A 26 -1.27 12.32 22.60
CA TRP A 26 -1.88 11.03 22.92
C TRP A 26 -1.54 10.58 24.34
N THR A 27 -2.44 9.81 24.96
CA THR A 27 -2.11 9.06 26.18
C THR A 27 -1.12 7.94 25.85
N LEU A 28 -0.30 7.55 26.83
CA LEU A 28 0.68 6.48 26.63
C LEU A 28 0.04 5.15 26.16
N PRO A 29 -1.11 4.69 26.71
CA PRO A 29 -1.78 3.50 26.20
C PRO A 29 -2.25 3.63 24.75
N ARG A 30 -2.75 4.80 24.35
CA ARG A 30 -3.18 5.07 22.96
C ARG A 30 -1.98 5.05 22.00
N ALA A 31 -0.88 5.68 22.38
CA ALA A 31 0.34 5.64 21.59
C ALA A 31 0.88 4.22 21.45
N MET A 32 0.83 3.43 22.53
CA MET A 32 1.24 2.03 22.52
C MET A 32 0.40 1.20 21.56
N GLN A 33 -0.93 1.29 21.67
CA GLN A 33 -1.85 0.57 20.81
C GLN A 33 -1.59 0.89 19.34
N TYR A 34 -1.52 2.18 19.00
CA TYR A 34 -1.28 2.61 17.61
C TYR A 34 0.07 2.11 17.09
N LEU A 35 1.14 2.22 17.89
CA LEU A 35 2.48 1.77 17.46
C LEU A 35 2.55 0.25 17.27
N LEU A 36 1.83 -0.53 18.08
CA LEU A 36 1.71 -1.98 17.91
C LEU A 36 0.93 -2.32 16.64
N GLU A 37 -0.19 -1.65 16.37
CA GLU A 37 -0.97 -1.83 15.15
C GLU A 37 -0.12 -1.52 13.90
N GLN A 38 0.61 -0.39 13.90
CA GLN A 38 1.49 -0.03 12.79
C GLN A 38 2.67 -1.00 12.65
N GLY A 39 3.25 -1.46 13.76
CA GLY A 39 4.32 -2.44 13.75
C GLY A 39 3.87 -3.80 13.21
N LEU A 40 2.66 -4.23 13.58
CA LEU A 40 2.04 -5.45 13.07
C LEU A 40 1.77 -5.33 11.58
N HIS A 41 1.19 -4.22 11.13
CA HIS A 41 0.96 -3.93 9.71
C HIS A 41 2.25 -3.99 8.89
N MET A 42 3.35 -3.47 9.42
CA MET A 42 4.66 -3.54 8.77
C MET A 42 5.21 -4.97 8.69
N TYR A 43 4.97 -5.80 9.71
CA TYR A 43 5.44 -7.17 9.76
C TYR A 43 4.60 -8.11 8.88
N GLU A 44 3.28 -7.94 8.89
CA GLU A 44 2.34 -8.63 8.01
C GLU A 44 2.51 -8.18 6.55
N GLY A 45 3.12 -7.01 6.34
CA GLY A 45 3.22 -6.35 5.04
C GLY A 45 1.88 -5.72 4.67
N ASP A 46 1.92 -4.71 3.81
CA ASP A 46 0.76 -3.89 3.41
C ASP A 46 -0.30 -4.65 2.57
N GLY A 47 -0.40 -5.98 2.72
CA GLY A 47 -0.97 -6.82 1.68
C GLY A 47 -0.29 -6.57 0.33
N SER A 48 0.98 -6.10 0.34
CA SER A 48 1.75 -5.91 -0.89
C SER A 48 1.68 -7.24 -1.62
N VAL A 49 1.07 -7.26 -2.81
CA VAL A 49 1.06 -8.41 -3.70
C VAL A 49 2.52 -8.75 -3.96
N ARG A 50 3.10 -9.60 -3.11
CA ARG A 50 4.39 -10.21 -3.36
C ARG A 50 4.06 -11.33 -4.30
N PHE A 51 4.14 -11.02 -5.57
CA PHE A 51 4.25 -12.04 -6.57
C PHE A 51 5.40 -12.95 -6.17
N ASP A 52 5.14 -14.24 -6.11
CA ASP A 52 6.25 -15.17 -6.15
C ASP A 52 7.00 -15.02 -7.48
N ASN A 53 8.16 -15.67 -7.61
CA ASN A 53 8.98 -15.52 -8.81
C ASN A 53 8.21 -15.91 -10.08
N SER A 54 7.31 -16.90 -10.01
CA SER A 54 6.51 -17.35 -11.16
C SER A 54 5.46 -16.31 -11.54
N GLU A 55 4.75 -15.75 -10.57
CA GLU A 55 3.75 -14.72 -10.82
C GLU A 55 4.39 -13.42 -11.34
N ALA A 56 5.59 -13.08 -10.86
CA ALA A 56 6.37 -11.94 -11.32
C ALA A 56 6.81 -12.11 -12.78
N ASP A 57 7.28 -13.31 -13.13
CA ASP A 57 7.67 -13.65 -14.51
C ASP A 57 6.46 -13.59 -15.46
N VAL A 58 5.30 -14.09 -15.03
CA VAL A 58 4.05 -14.03 -15.82
C VAL A 58 3.60 -12.59 -16.01
N LEU A 59 3.62 -11.77 -14.96
CA LEU A 59 3.25 -10.36 -15.05
C LEU A 59 4.19 -9.59 -15.96
N GLN A 60 5.50 -9.85 -15.86
CA GLN A 60 6.51 -9.23 -16.72
C GLN A 60 6.30 -9.61 -18.19
N ALA A 61 5.99 -10.88 -18.48
CA ALA A 61 5.65 -11.33 -19.82
C ALA A 61 4.39 -10.65 -20.37
N ALA A 62 3.37 -10.47 -19.53
CA ALA A 62 2.14 -9.79 -19.92
C ALA A 62 2.37 -8.30 -20.25
N ILE A 63 3.16 -7.59 -19.43
CA ILE A 63 3.52 -6.18 -19.68
C ILE A 63 4.32 -6.08 -20.99
N ALA A 64 5.34 -6.92 -21.17
CA ALA A 64 6.14 -6.92 -22.39
C ALA A 64 5.30 -7.17 -23.65
N ALA A 65 4.28 -8.03 -23.56
CA ALA A 65 3.35 -8.25 -24.67
C ALA A 65 2.48 -7.02 -24.97
N LEU A 66 2.02 -6.31 -23.93
CA LEU A 66 1.22 -5.09 -24.08
C LEU A 66 2.04 -3.93 -24.66
N GLU A 67 3.32 -3.81 -24.33
CA GLU A 67 4.22 -2.79 -24.90
C GLU A 67 4.46 -2.94 -26.41
N GLN A 68 4.26 -4.15 -26.96
CA GLN A 68 4.35 -4.37 -28.41
C GLN A 68 3.10 -3.92 -29.17
N VAL A 69 2.03 -3.54 -28.46
CA VAL A 69 0.81 -3.05 -29.10
C VAL A 69 1.11 -1.67 -29.69
N PRO A 70 0.97 -1.48 -31.01
CA PRO A 70 1.19 -0.17 -31.61
C PRO A 70 0.17 0.85 -31.09
N ASP A 71 0.63 2.07 -30.80
CA ASP A 71 -0.23 3.24 -30.56
C ASP A 71 -0.89 3.65 -31.88
N ASP A 72 -1.90 2.88 -32.29
CA ASP A 72 -2.72 3.17 -33.47
C ASP A 72 -4.02 3.89 -33.05
N PRO A 73 -4.20 5.18 -33.39
CA PRO A 73 -5.43 5.93 -33.14
C PRO A 73 -6.68 5.25 -33.73
N GLY A 74 -6.50 4.37 -34.71
CA GLY A 74 -7.50 3.53 -35.33
C GLY A 74 -8.18 2.57 -34.35
N TYR A 75 -7.47 1.99 -33.38
CA TYR A 75 -8.09 1.12 -32.36
C TYR A 75 -9.13 1.85 -31.53
N ALA A 76 -8.83 3.09 -31.12
CA ALA A 76 -9.78 3.96 -30.41
C ALA A 76 -10.93 4.45 -31.31
N ALA A 77 -10.83 4.30 -32.63
CA ALA A 77 -11.85 4.70 -33.60
C ALA A 77 -12.77 3.54 -34.04
N ILE A 78 -12.43 2.28 -33.72
CA ILE A 78 -13.30 1.12 -33.95
C ILE A 78 -14.61 1.33 -33.16
N GLY A 79 -15.73 1.48 -33.89
CA GLY A 79 -17.07 1.72 -33.32
C GLY A 79 -17.53 3.18 -33.33
N ARG A 80 -16.67 4.14 -33.68
CA ARG A 80 -17.10 5.53 -33.93
C ARG A 80 -17.67 5.64 -35.35
N VAL A 81 -18.95 5.32 -35.49
CA VAL A 81 -19.71 5.63 -36.71
C VAL A 81 -19.65 7.14 -36.91
N SER A 82 -19.03 7.61 -38.00
CA SER A 82 -19.10 9.00 -38.41
C SER A 82 -20.59 9.35 -38.59
N ARG A 83 -21.16 10.11 -37.66
CA ARG A 83 -22.47 10.71 -37.87
C ARG A 83 -22.30 11.75 -38.97
N THR A 84 -22.54 11.33 -40.20
CA THR A 84 -22.69 12.25 -41.33
C THR A 84 -24.04 12.94 -41.14
N ASP A 85 -24.04 14.16 -40.58
CA ASP A 85 -25.24 15.00 -40.54
C ASP A 85 -25.48 15.57 -41.96
N PRO A 86 -26.66 15.36 -42.58
CA PRO A 86 -27.02 16.03 -43.81
C PRO A 86 -27.57 17.44 -43.52
N ALA A 87 -27.22 18.37 -44.41
CA ALA A 87 -27.55 19.80 -44.40
C ALA A 87 -29.03 20.12 -44.64
#